data_AF-A0A7D9JNQ0-F1
#
_entry.id   AF-A0A7D9JNQ0-F1
#
_cell.length_a   1.000
_cell.length_b   1.000
_cell.length_c   1.000
_cell.angle_alpha   90.00
_cell.angle_beta   90.00
_cell.angle_gamma   90.00
#
_symmetry.space_group_name_H-M   'P 1'
#
loop_
_entity.id
_entity.type
_entity.pdbx_description
1 polymer ?
#
loop_
_entity_poly.entity_id
_entity_poly.type
_entity_poly.pdbx_seq_one_letter_code
_entity_poly.pdbx_strand_id
1 'polypeptide(L)'
;VLVENDHKPLEIILKKSLDDAPLRLRLQRMLLRLQKYDFTYKHKPGKDLVVADTLSRAPHLTTDPELEKEIYCYVHMAMINLPATDDMMARFRMVTEEDE
;
A
#
# COMPACT_ATOMS: atom_id res chain seq x y z
N VAL A 1 8.75 -2.61 -19.24
CA VAL A 1 9.74 -3.08 -18.23
C VAL A 1 9.24 -4.38 -17.59
N LEU A 2 10.10 -5.36 -17.26
CA LEU A 2 9.68 -6.58 -16.54
C LEU A 2 9.91 -6.40 -15.03
N VAL A 3 8.86 -6.56 -14.23
CA VAL A 3 8.89 -6.49 -12.77
C VAL A 3 8.68 -7.88 -12.18
N GLU A 4 9.63 -8.32 -11.36
CA GLU A 4 9.59 -9.62 -10.70
C GLU A 4 9.35 -9.45 -9.21
N ASN A 5 8.39 -10.21 -8.66
CA ASN A 5 8.05 -10.14 -7.24
C ASN A 5 7.53 -11.50 -6.75
N ASP A 6 7.65 -11.77 -5.46
CA ASP A 6 7.27 -13.04 -4.83
C ASP A 6 5.81 -13.10 -4.39
N HIS A 7 5.08 -11.99 -4.50
CA HIS A 7 3.70 -11.92 -4.04
C HIS A 7 2.68 -12.33 -5.12
N LYS A 8 2.31 -13.62 -5.19
CA LYS A 8 1.32 -14.13 -6.17
C LYS A 8 0.00 -13.33 -6.24
N PRO A 9 -0.63 -12.92 -5.12
CA PRO A 9 -1.89 -12.18 -5.19
C PRO A 9 -1.79 -10.82 -5.92
N LEU A 10 -0.60 -10.22 -5.99
CA LEU A 10 -0.43 -8.95 -6.72
C LEU A 10 -0.66 -9.12 -8.23
N GLU A 11 -0.39 -10.31 -8.78
CA GLU A 11 -0.64 -10.58 -10.19
C GLU A 11 -2.12 -10.41 -10.55
N ILE A 12 -3.00 -10.85 -9.65
CA ILE A 12 -4.45 -10.74 -9.83
C ILE A 12 -4.90 -9.29 -9.61
N ILE A 13 -4.37 -8.64 -8.56
CA ILE A 13 -4.77 -7.27 -8.21
C ILE A 13 -4.35 -6.27 -9.29
N LEU A 14 -3.15 -6.42 -9.88
CA LEU A 14 -2.65 -5.56 -10.94
C LEU A 14 -3.44 -5.68 -12.25
N LYS A 15 -4.13 -6.81 -12.48
CA LYS A 15 -5.00 -7.03 -13.65
C LYS A 15 -6.40 -6.45 -13.46
N LYS A 16 -6.81 -6.10 -12.25
CA LYS A 16 -8.14 -5.53 -11.97
C LYS A 16 -8.16 -4.04 -12.31
N SER A 17 -9.35 -3.54 -12.67
CA SER A 17 -9.58 -2.09 -12.74
C SER A 17 -9.41 -1.48 -11.35
N LEU A 18 -9.04 -0.19 -11.29
CA LEU A 18 -8.93 0.56 -10.04
C LEU A 18 -10.23 0.54 -9.24
N ASP A 19 -11.37 0.45 -9.91
CA ASP A 19 -12.71 0.45 -9.30
C ASP A 19 -13.01 -0.87 -8.56
N ASP A 20 -12.39 -1.97 -8.99
CA ASP A 20 -12.54 -3.33 -8.44
C ASP A 20 -11.39 -3.71 -7.48
N ALA A 21 -10.44 -2.79 -7.27
CA ALA A 21 -9.32 -3.02 -6.38
C ALA A 21 -9.81 -3.02 -4.92
N PRO A 22 -9.27 -3.91 -4.05
CA PRO A 22 -9.70 -3.99 -2.66
C PRO A 22 -9.47 -2.66 -1.91
N LEU A 23 -10.35 -2.36 -0.94
CA LEU A 23 -10.40 -1.15 -0.08
C LEU A 23 -9.14 -0.86 0.79
N ARG A 24 -8.00 -1.48 0.50
CA ARG A 24 -6.75 -1.25 1.22
C ARG A 24 -6.05 -0.04 0.63
N LEU A 25 -6.13 1.07 1.36
CA LEU A 25 -5.58 2.38 1.02
C LEU A 25 -4.14 2.35 0.45
N ARG A 26 -3.30 1.46 0.98
CA ARG A 26 -1.91 1.29 0.53
C ARG A 26 -1.80 0.70 -0.88
N LEU A 27 -2.65 -0.25 -1.24
CA LEU A 27 -2.67 -0.88 -2.57
C LEU A 27 -3.18 0.11 -3.63
N GLN A 28 -4.26 0.85 -3.34
CA GLN A 28 -4.79 1.85 -4.27
C GLN A 28 -3.76 2.93 -4.60
N ARG A 29 -3.05 3.45 -3.59
CA ARG A 29 -1.95 4.40 -3.79
C ARG A 29 -0.84 3.81 -4.65
N MET A 30 -0.44 2.57 -4.39
CA MET A 30 0.58 1.88 -5.17
C MET A 30 0.17 1.74 -6.64
N LEU A 31 -1.08 1.31 -6.90
CA LEU A 31 -1.61 1.15 -8.25
C LEU A 31 -1.63 2.47 -9.03
N LEU A 32 -2.07 3.57 -8.40
CA LEU A 32 -2.06 4.91 -9.02
C LEU A 32 -0.66 5.38 -9.41
N ARG A 33 0.36 5.10 -8.58
CA ARG A 33 1.75 5.45 -8.93
C ARG A 33 2.30 4.59 -10.07
N LEU A 34 1.91 3.31 -10.10
CA LEU A 34 2.32 2.36 -11.12
C LEU A 34 1.72 2.66 -12.50
N GLN A 35 0.56 3.35 -12.58
CA GLN A 35 -0.04 3.76 -13.87
C GLN A 35 0.86 4.64 -14.73
N LYS A 36 1.86 5.33 -14.14
CA LYS A 36 2.82 6.15 -14.88
C LYS A 36 3.81 5.32 -15.72
N TYR A 37 3.86 4.01 -15.49
CA TYR A 37 4.84 3.12 -16.09
C TYR A 37 4.16 2.00 -16.87
N ASP A 38 4.73 1.65 -18.03
CA ASP A 38 4.34 0.46 -18.76
C ASP A 38 5.24 -0.74 -18.37
N PHE A 39 4.66 -1.68 -17.62
CA PHE A 39 5.37 -2.82 -17.08
C PHE A 39 4.57 -4.12 -17.13
N THR A 40 5.31 -5.22 -17.25
CA THR A 40 4.79 -6.58 -17.14
C THR A 40 5.17 -7.15 -15.78
N TYR A 41 4.18 -7.74 -15.10
CA TYR A 41 4.39 -8.36 -13.80
C TYR A 41 4.60 -9.87 -13.95
N LYS A 42 5.63 -10.41 -13.27
CA LYS A 42 5.89 -11.85 -13.23
C LYS A 42 6.17 -12.30 -11.81
N HIS A 43 5.42 -13.30 -11.35
CA HIS A 43 5.73 -13.93 -10.07
C HIS A 43 7.01 -14.78 -10.15
N LYS A 44 7.92 -14.61 -9.19
CA LYS A 44 9.07 -15.48 -8.94
C LYS A 44 9.08 -15.95 -7.49
N PRO A 45 9.42 -17.21 -7.19
CA PRO A 45 9.51 -17.66 -5.81
C PRO A 45 10.59 -16.89 -5.05
N GLY A 46 10.34 -16.54 -3.78
CA GLY A 46 11.24 -15.71 -2.97
C GLY A 46 12.67 -16.24 -2.84
N LYS A 47 12.89 -17.56 -3.01
CA LYS A 47 14.22 -18.19 -3.04
C LYS A 47 15.12 -17.63 -4.15
N ASP A 48 14.53 -17.20 -5.26
CA ASP A 48 15.26 -16.65 -6.41
C ASP A 48 15.42 -15.12 -6.32
N LEU A 49 14.77 -14.47 -5.33
CA LEU A 49 14.72 -13.02 -5.12
C LEU A 49 15.60 -12.57 -3.94
N VAL A 50 16.78 -13.18 -3.78
CA VAL A 50 17.67 -12.95 -2.63
C VAL A 50 18.10 -11.48 -2.50
N VAL A 51 18.39 -10.80 -3.62
CA VAL A 51 18.83 -9.39 -3.60
C VAL A 51 17.71 -8.49 -3.10
N ALA A 52 16.49 -8.67 -3.63
CA ALA A 52 15.33 -7.89 -3.22
C ALA A 52 14.93 -8.16 -1.75
N ASP A 53 14.98 -9.42 -1.30
CA ASP A 53 14.72 -9.80 0.10
C ASP A 53 15.79 -9.24 1.05
N THR A 54 17.06 -9.22 0.65
CA THR A 54 18.14 -8.64 1.48
C THR A 54 17.95 -7.13 1.65
N LEU A 55 17.64 -6.42 0.56
CA LEU A 55 17.40 -4.98 0.59
C LEU A 55 16.13 -4.63 1.38
N SER A 56 15.09 -5.45 1.30
CA SER A 56 13.84 -5.20 2.05
C SER A 56 14.02 -5.39 3.56
N ARG A 57 14.94 -6.27 3.98
CA ARG A 57 15.31 -6.48 5.39
C ARG A 57 16.28 -5.44 5.94
N ALA A 58 17.00 -4.73 5.07
CA ALA A 58 17.94 -3.67 5.43
C ALA A 58 17.50 -2.32 4.85
N PRO A 59 16.33 -1.80 5.26
CA PRO A 59 15.82 -0.53 4.73
C PRO A 59 16.72 0.63 5.15
N HIS A 60 16.89 1.57 4.24
CA HIS A 60 17.52 2.84 4.57
C HIS A 60 16.53 3.72 5.34
N LEU A 61 16.98 4.35 6.43
CA LEU A 61 16.11 5.13 7.32
C LEU A 61 15.80 6.54 6.79
N THR A 62 16.47 6.99 5.73
CA THR A 62 16.13 8.28 5.13
C THR A 62 14.99 8.08 4.13
N THR A 63 13.89 8.77 4.40
CA THR A 63 12.71 8.78 3.54
C THR A 63 12.79 10.01 2.64
N ASP A 64 12.36 9.86 1.39
CA ASP A 64 12.17 10.99 0.47
C ASP A 64 11.09 11.95 1.03
N PRO A 65 11.43 13.23 1.32
CA PRO A 65 10.49 14.19 1.88
C PRO A 65 9.26 14.43 0.99
N GLU A 66 9.43 14.32 -0.34
CA GLU A 66 8.33 14.50 -1.28
C GLU A 66 7.34 13.32 -1.20
N LEU A 67 7.87 12.10 -1.08
CA LEU A 67 7.08 10.90 -0.84
C LEU A 67 6.31 10.98 0.47
N GLU A 68 6.95 11.44 1.56
CA GLU A 68 6.29 11.57 2.86
C GLU A 68 5.11 12.56 2.81
N LYS A 69 5.28 13.68 2.11
CA LYS A 69 4.21 14.65 1.86
C LYS A 69 3.06 14.06 1.04
N GLU A 70 3.35 13.34 -0.05
CA GLU A 70 2.34 12.66 -0.88
C GLU A 70 1.52 11.67 -0.03
N ILE A 71 2.21 10.88 0.80
CA ILE A 71 1.60 9.92 1.72
C ILE A 71 0.66 10.64 2.68
N TYR A 72 1.11 11.72 3.32
CA TYR A 72 0.33 12.48 4.28
C TYR A 72 -0.95 13.05 3.65
N CYS A 73 -0.85 13.70 2.49
CA CYS A 73 -2.01 14.24 1.77
C CYS A 73 -3.04 13.15 1.42
N TYR A 74 -2.58 11.98 0.98
CA TYR A 74 -3.47 10.87 0.64
C TYR A 74 -4.17 10.28 1.86
N VAL A 75 -3.46 10.14 3.00
CA VAL A 75 -4.08 9.70 4.27
C VAL A 75 -5.13 10.71 4.71
N HIS A 76 -4.82 12.00 4.67
CA HIS A 76 -5.75 13.06 5.05
C HIS A 76 -7.02 13.04 4.18
N MET A 77 -6.86 12.97 2.86
CA MET A 77 -8.00 12.83 1.93
C MET A 77 -8.85 11.60 2.24
N ALA A 78 -8.23 10.46 2.54
CA ALA A 78 -8.95 9.24 2.86
C ALA A 78 -9.72 9.31 4.18
N MET A 79 -9.14 9.95 5.20
CA MET A 79 -9.81 10.16 6.49
C MET A 79 -11.04 11.04 6.35
N ILE A 80 -10.99 12.09 5.53
CA ILE A 80 -12.14 12.99 5.29
C ILE A 80 -13.27 12.26 4.55
N ASN A 81 -12.92 11.40 3.59
CA ASN A 81 -13.91 10.72 2.74
C ASN A 81 -14.38 9.37 3.31
N LEU A 82 -13.89 8.96 4.49
CA LEU A 82 -14.34 7.74 5.13
C LEU A 82 -15.78 7.93 5.62
N PRO A 83 -16.72 7.02 5.34
CA PRO A 83 -18.10 7.08 5.85
C PRO A 83 -18.15 6.67 7.33
N ALA A 84 -17.32 7.30 8.15
CA ALA A 84 -17.25 7.10 9.59
C ALA A 84 -17.48 8.46 10.26
N THR A 85 -18.53 8.56 11.05
CA THR A 85 -18.82 9.75 11.84
C THR A 85 -17.79 9.88 12.96
N ASP A 86 -17.42 11.11 13.33
CA ASP A 86 -16.46 11.37 14.41
C ASP A 86 -16.85 10.67 15.73
N ASP A 87 -18.16 10.53 15.99
CA ASP A 87 -18.70 9.79 17.14
C ASP A 87 -18.35 8.29 17.12
N MET A 88 -18.45 7.65 15.96
CA MET A 88 -18.05 6.24 15.79
C MET A 88 -16.55 6.07 16.02
N MET A 89 -15.74 7.01 15.51
CA MET A 89 -14.29 6.99 15.71
C MET A 89 -13.89 7.21 17.17
N ALA A 90 -14.61 8.07 17.91
CA ALA A 90 -14.40 8.27 19.34
C ALA A 90 -14.73 7.02 20.15
N ARG A 91 -15.85 6.36 19.84
CA ARG A 91 -16.23 5.08 20.48
C ARG A 91 -15.18 4.00 20.26
N PHE A 92 -14.65 3.87 19.04
CA PHE A 92 -13.61 2.88 18.77
C PHE A 92 -12.38 3.12 19.65
N ARG A 93 -11.94 4.37 19.82
CA ARG A 93 -10.79 4.71 20.68
C ARG A 93 -11.04 4.36 22.14
N MET A 94 -12.20 4.73 22.68
CA MET A 94 -12.54 4.42 24.08
C MET A 94 -12.51 2.92 24.35
N VAL A 95 -13.12 2.11 23.47
CA VAL A 95 -13.14 0.65 23.63
C VAL A 95 -11.75 0.05 23.46
N THR A 96 -10.85 0.66 22.67
CA THR A 96 -9.46 0.16 22.55
C THR A 96 -8.62 0.47 23.79
N GLU A 97 -8.89 1.58 24.47
CA GLU A 97 -8.21 1.92 25.73
C GLU A 97 -8.67 1.07 26.92
N GLU A 98 -9.87 0.49 26.86
CA GLU A 98 -10.39 -0.44 27.88
C GLU A 98 -9.87 -1.89 27.71
N ASP A 99 -9.30 -2.23 26.55
CA ASP A 99 -8.79 -3.57 26.20
C ASP A 99 -7.28 -3.75 26.55
N GLU A 100 -6.61 -2.68 27.00
CA GLU A 100 -5.27 -2.69 27.63
C GLU A 100 -5.34 -2.78 29.16
#